data_AF-A0A519K0Z9-F1
#
_entry.id   AF-A0A519K0Z9-F1
#
_cell.length_a   1.000
_cell.length_b   1.000
_cell.length_c   1.000
_cell.angle_alpha   90.00
_cell.angle_beta   90.00
_cell.angle_gamma   90.00
#
_symmetry.space_group_name_H-M   'P 1'
#
loop_
_entity.id
_entity.type
_entity.pdbx_description
1 polymer ?
#
loop_
_entity_poly.entity_id
_entity_poly.type
_entity_poly.pdbx_seq_one_letter_code
_entity_poly.pdbx_strand_id
1 'polypeptide(L)'
;MRLLHLASLALLAACSPATEERAEHHGPEQVSASDLIYCDDVEQETTLRDCELAGLARAQSAKGLATLNYSRFMTVGEASSVRLVIDRQAAAQPVASSDAPAEQEPSPAGGVGSDGQNSQAPDRETPSQEPESEPEVTETYHPIIGRFTSVRLEGTDFEISPREAVTKEIPREGQAGWDWTLTPRREGTLTFLVVTNVQFRRTDGTYLALAQKAEPYTVKVGVGIFSRIRVALDAAPAWIKALTAILVALTGLVGAWFALRKVIRNRGAPPSSPDDSVGD
;
A
#
# COMPACT_ATOMS: atom_id res chain seq x y z
N MET A 1 11.78 25.95 39.93
CA MET A 1 11.68 24.57 40.48
C MET A 1 12.41 23.64 39.54
N ARG A 2 13.67 23.34 39.88
CA ARG A 2 14.47 22.24 39.33
C ARG A 2 14.10 20.99 40.12
N LEU A 3 14.01 19.82 39.49
CA LEU A 3 14.53 18.53 40.01
C LEU A 3 13.89 17.33 39.28
N LEU A 4 14.77 16.43 38.84
CA LEU A 4 14.60 14.96 38.75
C LEU A 4 13.56 14.40 37.77
N HIS A 5 14.06 13.82 36.66
CA HIS A 5 13.79 12.43 36.31
C HIS A 5 14.90 11.86 35.42
N LEU A 6 15.93 11.34 36.09
CA LEU A 6 16.91 10.38 35.61
C LEU A 6 16.43 8.99 36.09
N ALA A 7 16.09 8.10 35.15
CA ALA A 7 15.94 6.63 35.27
C ALA A 7 15.04 6.21 34.08
N SER A 8 15.41 5.32 33.16
CA SER A 8 15.93 4.00 33.42
C SER A 8 16.75 3.49 32.24
N LEU A 9 18.02 3.17 32.50
CA LEU A 9 18.75 2.14 31.76
C LEU A 9 18.14 0.78 32.16
N ALA A 10 17.60 0.05 31.20
CA ALA A 10 17.41 -1.40 31.31
C ALA A 10 18.11 -2.05 30.13
N LEU A 11 19.35 -2.48 30.38
CA LEU A 11 20.09 -3.43 29.56
C LEU A 11 19.27 -4.72 29.46
N LEU A 12 18.84 -5.07 28.25
CA LEU A 12 18.55 -6.45 27.87
C LEU A 12 19.51 -6.83 26.75
N ALA A 13 20.71 -7.24 27.16
CA ALA A 13 21.65 -7.97 26.33
C ALA A 13 21.12 -9.41 26.19
N ALA A 14 20.32 -9.66 25.14
CA ALA A 14 19.99 -11.00 24.71
C ALA A 14 21.11 -11.49 23.77
N CYS A 15 22.01 -12.32 24.30
CA CYS A 15 22.93 -13.13 23.50
C CYS A 15 22.12 -14.16 22.71
N SER A 16 21.92 -13.92 21.41
CA SER A 16 21.59 -14.99 20.48
C SER A 16 22.89 -15.67 20.05
N PRO A 17 23.02 -17.01 20.16
CA PRO A 17 24.15 -17.73 19.61
C PRO A 17 24.13 -17.59 18.09
N ALA A 18 25.17 -16.94 17.55
CA ALA A 18 25.40 -16.85 16.12
C ALA A 18 25.72 -18.25 15.58
N THR A 19 24.83 -18.80 14.77
CA THR A 19 25.09 -19.98 13.95
C THR A 19 26.13 -19.58 12.90
N GLU A 20 27.36 -20.01 13.11
CA GLU A 20 28.51 -19.79 12.21
C GLU A 20 28.33 -20.68 10.97
N GLU A 21 27.54 -20.20 10.02
CA GLU A 21 27.50 -20.75 8.67
C GLU A 21 28.86 -20.42 8.03
N ARG A 22 29.73 -21.43 7.96
CA ARG A 22 31.06 -21.39 7.34
C ARG A 22 30.92 -21.17 5.84
N ALA A 23 30.58 -19.95 5.45
CA ALA A 23 30.66 -19.48 4.07
C ALA A 23 32.13 -19.55 3.65
N GLU A 24 32.45 -20.39 2.68
CA GLU A 24 33.75 -20.38 2.01
C GLU A 24 34.02 -18.97 1.50
N HIS A 25 34.90 -18.27 2.20
CA HIS A 25 35.31 -16.91 1.88
C HIS A 25 36.22 -17.00 0.66
N HIS A 26 35.63 -17.03 -0.54
CA HIS A 26 36.34 -16.61 -1.74
C HIS A 26 36.71 -15.15 -1.52
N GLY A 27 37.98 -14.92 -1.18
CA GLY A 27 38.50 -13.58 -0.96
C GLY A 27 38.19 -12.71 -2.18
N PRO A 28 37.89 -11.42 -1.98
CA PRO A 28 37.56 -10.53 -3.08
C PRO A 28 38.68 -10.61 -4.11
N GLU A 29 38.35 -11.12 -5.29
CA GLU A 29 39.25 -11.15 -6.43
C GLU A 29 39.70 -9.70 -6.67
N GLN A 30 40.97 -9.40 -6.36
CA GLN A 30 41.53 -8.06 -6.52
C GLN A 30 41.56 -7.74 -8.01
N VAL A 31 40.48 -7.16 -8.52
CA VAL A 31 40.44 -6.59 -9.86
C VAL A 31 41.45 -5.45 -9.88
N SER A 32 42.51 -5.61 -10.68
CA SER A 32 43.53 -4.58 -10.86
C SER A 32 42.88 -3.33 -11.43
N ALA A 33 43.18 -2.16 -10.86
CA ALA A 33 42.65 -0.87 -11.34
C ALA A 33 43.06 -0.55 -12.79
N SER A 34 44.02 -1.29 -13.36
CA SER A 34 44.45 -1.19 -14.76
C SER A 34 43.41 -1.69 -15.78
N ASP A 35 42.38 -2.42 -15.34
CA ASP A 35 41.47 -3.13 -16.25
C ASP A 35 40.08 -2.46 -16.37
N LEU A 36 39.94 -1.26 -15.80
CA LEU A 36 38.72 -0.46 -15.91
C LEU A 36 38.73 0.38 -17.20
N ILE A 37 37.64 0.35 -17.93
CA ILE A 37 37.36 1.19 -19.10
C ILE A 37 36.15 2.07 -18.83
N TYR A 38 36.11 3.28 -19.39
CA TYR A 38 34.90 4.10 -19.37
C TYR A 38 33.86 3.48 -20.30
N CYS A 39 32.63 3.32 -19.79
CA CYS A 39 31.54 2.71 -20.53
C CYS A 39 30.36 3.67 -20.67
N ASP A 40 30.02 4.04 -21.90
CA ASP A 40 29.00 5.04 -22.22
C ASP A 40 27.58 4.60 -21.79
N ASP A 41 27.28 3.30 -21.80
CA ASP A 41 25.96 2.78 -21.43
C ASP A 41 25.59 3.00 -19.96
N VAL A 42 26.62 3.21 -19.13
CA VAL A 42 26.56 3.30 -17.67
C VAL A 42 27.18 4.59 -17.12
N GLU A 43 27.80 5.38 -17.99
CA GLU A 43 28.48 6.67 -17.70
C GLU A 43 29.54 6.59 -16.57
N GLN A 44 30.20 5.44 -16.43
CA GLN A 44 31.21 5.20 -15.38
C GLN A 44 32.32 4.24 -15.84
N GLU A 45 33.42 4.22 -15.09
CA GLU A 45 34.51 3.24 -15.28
C GLU A 45 34.10 1.86 -14.74
N THR A 46 34.23 0.83 -15.59
CA THR A 46 33.84 -0.55 -15.27
C THR A 46 34.72 -1.55 -16.03
N THR A 47 34.58 -2.84 -15.77
CA THR A 47 35.30 -3.86 -16.55
C THR A 47 34.73 -3.96 -17.97
N LEU A 48 35.54 -4.37 -18.95
CA LEU A 48 35.07 -4.58 -20.33
C LEU A 48 33.85 -5.51 -20.40
N ARG A 49 33.88 -6.60 -19.63
CA ARG A 49 32.78 -7.58 -19.56
C ARG A 49 31.49 -6.97 -19.00
N ASP A 50 31.58 -6.18 -17.92
CA ASP A 50 30.41 -5.49 -17.37
C ASP A 50 29.85 -4.47 -18.37
N CYS A 51 30.70 -3.78 -19.13
CA CYS A 51 30.26 -2.84 -20.16
C CYS A 51 29.47 -3.54 -21.28
N GLU A 52 29.99 -4.66 -21.81
CA GLU A 52 29.28 -5.45 -22.83
C GLU A 52 27.92 -5.95 -22.32
N LEU A 53 27.87 -6.45 -21.07
CA LEU A 53 26.64 -6.92 -20.46
C LEU A 53 25.64 -5.79 -20.19
N ALA A 54 26.12 -4.60 -19.81
CA ALA A 54 25.28 -3.42 -19.64
C ALA A 54 24.67 -2.96 -20.98
N GLY A 55 25.45 -2.94 -22.06
CA GLY A 55 24.96 -2.64 -23.41
C GLY A 55 23.88 -3.62 -23.88
N LEU A 56 24.08 -4.92 -23.64
CA LEU A 56 23.05 -5.94 -23.90
C LEU A 56 21.79 -5.72 -23.06
N ALA A 57 21.94 -5.43 -21.76
CA ALA A 57 20.81 -5.16 -20.87
C ALA A 57 20.03 -3.90 -21.27
N ARG A 58 20.73 -2.85 -21.71
CA ARG A 58 20.15 -1.61 -22.24
C ARG A 58 19.39 -1.88 -23.54
N ALA A 59 19.97 -2.64 -24.47
CA ALA A 59 19.32 -3.03 -25.72
C ALA A 59 18.08 -3.94 -25.51
N GLN A 60 18.04 -4.70 -24.41
CA GLN A 60 16.89 -5.52 -24.01
C GLN A 60 15.84 -4.76 -23.20
N SER A 61 16.13 -3.53 -22.77
CA SER A 61 15.15 -2.70 -22.10
C SER A 61 14.08 -2.26 -23.09
N ALA A 62 12.84 -2.25 -22.65
CA ALA A 62 11.70 -1.91 -23.48
C ALA A 62 10.71 -1.04 -22.70
N LYS A 63 9.79 -0.40 -23.41
CA LYS A 63 8.61 0.18 -22.76
C LYS A 63 7.77 -0.95 -22.19
N GLY A 64 7.45 -0.86 -20.91
CA GLY A 64 6.54 -1.78 -20.21
C GLY A 64 5.12 -1.24 -20.15
N LEU A 65 4.21 -2.08 -19.70
CA LEU A 65 2.88 -1.66 -19.25
C LEU A 65 2.80 -1.92 -17.76
N ALA A 66 2.24 -0.96 -17.03
CA ALA A 66 2.05 -1.08 -15.61
C ALA A 66 0.70 -0.48 -15.20
N THR A 67 0.18 -0.97 -14.08
CA THR A 67 -1.01 -0.44 -13.43
C THR A 67 -0.63 0.05 -12.04
N LEU A 68 -0.94 1.31 -11.75
CA LEU A 68 -0.79 1.91 -10.44
C LEU A 68 -2.16 2.01 -9.80
N ASN A 69 -2.35 1.32 -8.69
CA ASN A 69 -3.54 1.42 -7.86
C ASN A 69 -3.22 2.29 -6.62
N TYR A 70 -3.98 3.36 -6.44
CA TYR A 70 -3.88 4.26 -5.30
C TYR A 70 -5.22 4.96 -5.01
N SER A 71 -5.39 5.49 -3.79
CA SER A 71 -6.53 6.35 -3.49
C SER A 71 -6.30 7.78 -3.97
N ARG A 72 -7.26 8.34 -4.72
CA ARG A 72 -7.22 9.74 -5.16
C ARG A 72 -7.51 10.73 -4.01
N PHE A 73 -8.15 10.24 -2.96
CA PHE A 73 -8.49 11.01 -1.77
C PHE A 73 -7.79 10.39 -0.56
N MET A 74 -7.12 11.20 0.24
CA MET A 74 -6.43 10.73 1.44
C MET A 74 -6.71 11.65 2.62
N THR A 75 -6.47 11.13 3.82
CA THR A 75 -6.59 11.89 5.06
C THR A 75 -5.19 12.18 5.63
N VAL A 76 -4.94 13.41 6.07
CA VAL A 76 -3.68 13.78 6.75
C VAL A 76 -3.41 12.83 7.92
N GLY A 77 -2.23 12.22 7.93
CA GLY A 77 -1.78 11.30 8.98
C GLY A 77 -2.37 9.90 8.90
N GLU A 78 -3.25 9.61 7.94
CA GLU A 78 -3.81 8.27 7.72
C GLU A 78 -3.02 7.55 6.63
N ALA A 79 -2.65 6.30 6.91
CA ALA A 79 -1.90 5.47 5.99
C ALA A 79 -2.79 4.89 4.89
N SER A 80 -2.39 5.04 3.64
CA SER A 80 -3.04 4.45 2.47
C SER A 80 -2.08 3.50 1.74
N SER A 81 -2.61 2.41 1.19
CA SER A 81 -1.83 1.50 0.33
C SER A 81 -1.71 2.06 -1.08
N VAL A 82 -0.52 1.88 -1.66
CA VAL A 82 -0.28 2.09 -3.09
C VAL A 82 0.36 0.84 -3.65
N ARG A 83 -0.15 0.36 -4.77
CA ARG A 83 0.33 -0.84 -5.44
C ARG A 83 0.68 -0.55 -6.89
N LEU A 84 1.89 -0.89 -7.30
CA LEU A 84 2.29 -0.89 -8.70
C LEU A 84 2.46 -2.32 -9.17
N VAL A 85 1.85 -2.69 -10.30
CA VAL A 85 2.12 -3.95 -10.98
C VAL A 85 2.67 -3.66 -12.37
N ILE A 86 3.85 -4.18 -12.67
CA ILE A 86 4.49 -4.07 -13.98
C ILE A 86 4.37 -5.42 -14.68
N ASP A 87 3.86 -5.41 -15.91
CA ASP A 87 3.77 -6.56 -16.80
C ASP A 87 4.67 -6.34 -18.03
N ARG A 88 5.58 -7.29 -18.27
CA ARG A 88 6.49 -7.25 -19.41
C ARG A 88 5.87 -7.77 -20.70
N GLN A 89 4.92 -8.68 -20.63
CA GLN A 89 4.27 -9.30 -21.78
C GLN A 89 3.17 -8.40 -22.35
N ALA A 90 2.42 -7.70 -21.50
CA ALA A 90 1.34 -6.82 -21.95
C ALA A 90 1.84 -5.70 -22.89
N ALA A 91 3.09 -5.27 -22.76
CA ALA A 91 3.69 -4.28 -23.66
C ALA A 91 4.03 -4.82 -25.06
N ALA A 92 4.16 -6.14 -25.22
CA ALA A 92 4.49 -6.76 -26.49
C ALA A 92 3.25 -6.99 -27.37
N GLN A 93 2.05 -6.94 -26.79
CA GLN A 93 0.82 -7.02 -27.56
C GLN A 93 0.58 -5.64 -28.22
N PRO A 94 0.55 -5.55 -29.57
CA PRO A 94 0.16 -4.32 -30.22
C PRO A 94 -1.25 -3.99 -29.72
N VAL A 95 -1.40 -2.82 -29.10
CA VAL A 95 -2.72 -2.30 -28.72
C VAL A 95 -3.49 -2.21 -30.03
N ALA A 96 -4.33 -3.20 -30.31
CA ALA A 96 -5.19 -3.18 -31.47
C ALA A 96 -6.08 -1.95 -31.25
N SER A 97 -5.80 -0.88 -31.99
CA SER A 97 -6.53 0.39 -31.91
C SER A 97 -8.00 0.07 -32.04
N SER A 98 -8.70 0.10 -30.92
CA SER A 98 -10.13 -0.14 -30.83
C SER A 98 -10.88 1.13 -31.25
N ASP A 99 -10.53 1.66 -32.43
CA ASP A 99 -11.22 2.74 -33.14
C ASP A 99 -12.27 2.18 -34.11
N ALA A 100 -12.67 0.92 -33.96
CA ALA A 100 -13.87 0.41 -34.61
C ALA A 100 -15.09 0.96 -33.83
N PRO A 101 -15.92 1.82 -34.44
CA PRO A 101 -17.16 2.28 -33.82
C PRO A 101 -18.02 1.05 -33.55
N ALA A 102 -18.35 0.79 -32.28
CA ALA A 102 -19.31 -0.22 -31.94
C ALA A 102 -20.69 0.22 -32.46
N GLU A 103 -21.11 -0.31 -33.62
CA GLU A 103 -22.51 -0.36 -34.00
C GLU A 103 -23.26 -1.13 -32.91
N GLN A 104 -23.92 -0.39 -32.02
CA GLN A 104 -24.86 -0.94 -31.04
C GLN A 104 -26.07 -1.51 -31.80
N GLU A 105 -26.10 -2.83 -31.96
CA GLU A 105 -27.37 -3.50 -32.23
C GLU A 105 -28.27 -3.40 -30.98
N PRO A 106 -29.50 -2.88 -31.11
CA PRO A 106 -30.45 -2.80 -30.02
C PRO A 106 -30.97 -4.18 -29.66
N SER A 107 -30.67 -4.65 -28.44
CA SER A 107 -31.20 -5.91 -27.91
C SER A 107 -32.62 -5.71 -27.33
N PRO A 108 -33.57 -6.61 -27.62
CA PRO A 108 -34.99 -6.40 -27.33
C PRO A 108 -35.39 -6.67 -25.87
N ALA A 109 -36.40 -5.92 -25.44
CA ALA A 109 -37.10 -6.09 -24.18
C ALA A 109 -37.87 -7.42 -24.11
N GLY A 110 -37.82 -8.09 -22.94
CA GLY A 110 -38.80 -9.12 -22.59
C GLY A 110 -38.37 -10.02 -21.44
N GLY A 111 -39.16 -10.08 -20.36
CA GLY A 111 -39.02 -11.11 -19.34
C GLY A 111 -39.60 -10.77 -17.97
N VAL A 112 -40.93 -10.66 -17.88
CA VAL A 112 -41.72 -10.59 -16.65
C VAL A 112 -41.71 -11.95 -15.94
N GLY A 113 -41.56 -11.96 -14.61
CA GLY A 113 -42.10 -13.01 -13.75
C GLY A 113 -41.21 -13.44 -12.58
N SER A 114 -41.63 -13.15 -11.34
CA SER A 114 -42.35 -14.13 -10.50
C SER A 114 -42.22 -13.75 -9.03
N ASP A 115 -43.37 -13.44 -8.41
CA ASP A 115 -43.53 -13.15 -6.99
C ASP A 115 -43.25 -14.39 -6.14
N GLY A 116 -42.39 -14.24 -5.13
CA GLY A 116 -42.07 -15.25 -4.12
C GLY A 116 -42.01 -14.63 -2.73
N GLN A 117 -43.19 -14.52 -2.11
CA GLN A 117 -43.42 -13.93 -0.80
C GLN A 117 -42.93 -14.87 0.31
N ASN A 118 -41.81 -14.55 0.97
CA ASN A 118 -41.34 -15.25 2.17
C ASN A 118 -41.31 -14.29 3.36
N SER A 119 -42.30 -14.44 4.25
CA SER A 119 -42.43 -13.65 5.48
C SER A 119 -41.59 -14.28 6.59
N GLN A 120 -40.36 -13.83 6.76
CA GLN A 120 -39.55 -14.07 7.96
C GLN A 120 -39.51 -12.81 8.83
N ALA A 121 -39.60 -13.02 10.14
CA ALA A 121 -39.68 -11.98 11.17
C ALA A 121 -38.41 -11.10 11.20
N PRO A 122 -38.53 -9.80 11.54
CA PRO A 122 -37.41 -8.86 11.46
C PRO A 122 -36.51 -9.00 12.68
N ASP A 123 -35.47 -9.83 12.57
CA ASP A 123 -34.29 -9.68 13.40
C ASP A 123 -33.62 -8.35 13.04
N ARG A 124 -33.71 -7.41 13.98
CA ARG A 124 -33.23 -6.03 13.84
C ARG A 124 -31.71 -6.01 14.03
N GLU A 125 -30.99 -6.69 13.15
CA GLU A 125 -29.56 -6.49 12.98
C GLU A 125 -29.38 -5.04 12.51
N THR A 126 -28.80 -4.21 13.35
CA THR A 126 -28.36 -2.88 12.93
C THR A 126 -27.29 -3.13 11.89
N PRO A 127 -27.47 -2.76 10.61
CA PRO A 127 -26.45 -2.95 9.61
C PRO A 127 -25.24 -2.15 10.10
N SER A 128 -24.19 -2.85 10.53
CA SER A 128 -22.87 -2.26 10.58
C SER A 128 -22.58 -1.87 9.14
N GLN A 129 -22.86 -0.62 8.78
CA GLN A 129 -22.40 -0.05 7.53
C GLN A 129 -20.87 -0.10 7.61
N GLU A 130 -20.31 -1.16 7.02
CA GLU A 130 -18.89 -1.24 6.74
C GLU A 130 -18.57 0.06 6.00
N PRO A 131 -17.67 0.90 6.55
CA PRO A 131 -17.39 2.20 5.95
C PRO A 131 -16.99 1.95 4.51
N GLU A 132 -17.81 2.46 3.58
CA GLU A 132 -17.62 2.36 2.15
C GLU A 132 -16.23 2.91 1.85
N SER A 133 -15.27 2.02 1.64
CA SER A 133 -13.89 2.36 1.33
C SER A 133 -13.91 3.20 0.06
N GLU A 134 -13.30 4.39 0.10
CA GLU A 134 -13.21 5.25 -1.08
C GLU A 134 -12.67 4.48 -2.30
N PRO A 135 -13.19 4.76 -3.51
CA PRO A 135 -12.85 3.97 -4.68
C PRO A 135 -11.36 4.07 -5.01
N GLU A 136 -10.68 2.94 -4.97
CA GLU A 136 -9.33 2.77 -5.49
C GLU A 136 -9.30 3.14 -6.97
N VAL A 137 -8.35 4.01 -7.34
CA VAL A 137 -8.15 4.42 -8.74
C VAL A 137 -7.00 3.60 -9.31
N THR A 138 -7.26 2.91 -10.42
CA THR A 138 -6.24 2.22 -11.21
C THR A 138 -5.88 3.06 -12.44
N GLU A 139 -4.63 3.53 -12.52
CA GLU A 139 -4.12 4.30 -13.65
C GLU A 139 -3.04 3.51 -14.40
N THR A 140 -3.04 3.64 -15.72
CA THR A 140 -2.02 3.01 -16.58
C THR A 140 -0.73 3.83 -16.58
N TYR A 141 0.40 3.15 -16.48
CA TYR A 141 1.74 3.71 -16.46
C TYR A 141 2.61 2.99 -17.48
N HIS A 142 3.48 3.71 -18.20
CA HIS A 142 4.38 3.14 -19.20
C HIS A 142 5.85 3.26 -18.78
N PRO A 143 6.36 2.39 -17.89
CA PRO A 143 7.75 2.42 -17.45
C PRO A 143 8.72 2.02 -18.55
N ILE A 144 10.01 2.29 -18.33
CA ILE A 144 11.09 1.57 -19.02
C ILE A 144 11.42 0.37 -18.11
N ILE A 145 11.39 -0.83 -18.67
CA ILE A 145 11.55 -2.07 -17.91
C ILE A 145 12.72 -2.88 -18.46
N GLY A 146 13.45 -3.53 -17.55
CA GLY A 146 14.49 -4.50 -17.89
C GLY A 146 14.38 -5.74 -17.01
N ARG A 147 15.38 -6.63 -17.09
CA ARG A 147 15.42 -7.85 -16.29
C ARG A 147 15.41 -7.54 -14.78
N PHE A 148 16.24 -6.60 -14.34
CA PHE A 148 16.19 -6.08 -12.98
C PHE A 148 15.61 -4.68 -13.03
N THR A 149 14.55 -4.46 -12.27
CA THR A 149 13.87 -3.17 -12.22
C THR A 149 13.71 -2.77 -10.76
N SER A 150 14.07 -1.53 -10.46
CA SER A 150 13.84 -0.93 -9.15
C SER A 150 12.75 0.12 -9.26
N VAL A 151 11.79 0.10 -8.32
CA VAL A 151 10.73 1.09 -8.28
C VAL A 151 10.72 1.75 -6.91
N ARG A 152 10.67 3.08 -6.89
CA ARG A 152 10.56 3.88 -5.68
C ARG A 152 9.42 4.87 -5.84
N LEU A 153 8.80 5.21 -4.72
CA LEU A 153 7.93 6.36 -4.64
C LEU A 153 8.67 7.49 -3.93
N GLU A 154 8.56 8.70 -4.47
CA GLU A 154 9.17 9.89 -3.91
C GLU A 154 8.12 10.99 -3.71
N GLY A 155 8.24 11.78 -2.66
CA GLY A 155 7.33 12.88 -2.39
C GLY A 155 7.60 13.48 -1.02
N THR A 156 7.97 14.75 -0.97
CA THR A 156 8.36 15.44 0.27
C THR A 156 7.24 15.58 1.28
N ASP A 157 6.00 15.56 0.80
CA ASP A 157 4.80 15.73 1.61
C ASP A 157 4.20 14.41 2.11
N PHE A 158 4.88 13.30 1.86
CA PHE A 158 4.46 11.95 2.25
C PHE A 158 5.53 11.29 3.11
N GLU A 159 5.07 10.48 4.06
CA GLU A 159 5.88 9.40 4.61
C GLU A 159 5.64 8.16 3.77
N ILE A 160 6.70 7.62 3.17
CA ILE A 160 6.63 6.53 2.21
C ILE A 160 7.42 5.35 2.77
N SER A 161 6.72 4.24 3.00
CA SER A 161 7.31 3.01 3.54
C SER A 161 7.11 1.86 2.55
N PRO A 162 8.17 1.36 1.89
CA PRO A 162 8.06 0.17 1.04
C PRO A 162 7.77 -1.06 1.90
N ARG A 163 6.85 -1.91 1.44
CA ARG A 163 6.52 -3.18 2.12
C ARG A 163 7.38 -4.35 1.64
N GLU A 164 8.04 -4.19 0.51
CA GLU A 164 8.80 -5.24 -0.17
C GLU A 164 10.15 -4.72 -0.68
N ALA A 165 10.95 -5.61 -1.26
CA ALA A 165 12.21 -5.24 -1.90
C ALA A 165 11.98 -4.24 -3.06
N VAL A 166 12.74 -3.16 -3.04
CA VAL A 166 12.69 -2.06 -4.02
C VAL A 166 13.11 -2.53 -5.42
N THR A 167 14.11 -3.42 -5.49
CA THR A 167 14.60 -4.04 -6.73
C THR A 167 14.04 -5.45 -6.86
N LYS A 168 13.46 -5.78 -8.01
CA LYS A 168 12.98 -7.12 -8.35
C LYS A 168 13.46 -7.56 -9.72
N GLU A 169 13.64 -8.86 -9.88
CA GLU A 169 13.81 -9.47 -11.19
C GLU A 169 12.43 -9.67 -11.82
N ILE A 170 12.25 -9.20 -13.05
CA ILE A 170 11.04 -9.41 -13.84
C ILE A 170 11.36 -10.45 -14.92
N PRO A 171 10.79 -11.66 -14.84
CA PRO A 171 10.95 -12.68 -15.88
C PRO A 171 10.50 -12.14 -17.25
N ARG A 172 10.98 -12.75 -18.33
CA ARG A 172 10.69 -12.30 -19.71
C ARG A 172 9.18 -12.24 -20.02
N GLU A 173 8.43 -13.20 -19.48
CA GLU A 173 6.97 -13.36 -19.64
C GLU A 173 6.26 -13.19 -18.29
N GLY A 174 6.88 -12.45 -17.36
CA GLY A 174 6.41 -12.32 -16.00
C GLY A 174 5.88 -10.93 -15.67
N GLN A 175 5.28 -10.87 -14.48
CA GLN A 175 4.88 -9.64 -13.82
C GLN A 175 5.58 -9.52 -12.46
N ALA A 176 5.77 -8.28 -12.01
CA ALA A 176 6.23 -7.99 -10.66
C ALA A 176 5.36 -6.89 -10.04
N GLY A 177 5.06 -7.04 -8.75
CA GLY A 177 4.34 -6.03 -7.97
C GLY A 177 5.26 -5.32 -6.99
N TRP A 178 4.89 -4.11 -6.57
CA TRP A 178 5.48 -3.40 -5.45
C TRP A 178 4.38 -2.75 -4.64
N ASP A 179 4.45 -2.88 -3.33
CA ASP A 179 3.50 -2.30 -2.39
C ASP A 179 4.19 -1.28 -1.48
N TRP A 180 3.52 -0.15 -1.27
CA TRP A 180 3.93 0.90 -0.34
C TRP A 180 2.79 1.28 0.59
N THR A 181 3.16 1.80 1.74
CA THR A 181 2.27 2.60 2.59
C THR A 181 2.64 4.07 2.44
N LEU A 182 1.68 4.90 2.07
CA LEU A 182 1.81 6.35 1.98
C LEU A 182 0.99 7.00 3.10
N THR A 183 1.62 7.88 3.87
CA THR A 183 0.92 8.70 4.88
C THR A 183 1.17 10.17 4.56
N PRO A 184 0.15 10.94 4.15
CA PRO A 184 0.34 12.35 3.83
C PRO A 184 0.53 13.18 5.09
N ARG A 185 1.47 14.12 5.04
CA ARG A 185 1.88 14.94 6.19
C ARG A 185 1.15 16.27 6.29
N ARG A 186 0.52 16.71 5.20
CA ARG A 186 -0.20 17.98 5.11
C ARG A 186 -1.46 17.85 4.26
N GLU A 187 -2.38 18.79 4.41
CA GLU A 187 -3.58 18.87 3.58
C GLU A 187 -3.29 19.56 2.22
N GLY A 188 -4.22 19.40 1.28
CA GLY A 188 -4.18 20.05 -0.03
C GLY A 188 -4.03 19.07 -1.19
N THR A 189 -3.74 19.59 -2.37
CA THR A 189 -3.43 18.77 -3.55
C THR A 189 -1.93 18.50 -3.55
N LEU A 190 -1.57 17.24 -3.33
CA LEU A 190 -0.19 16.79 -3.19
C LEU A 190 0.22 15.90 -4.36
N THR A 191 1.51 15.87 -4.65
CA THR A 191 2.07 15.07 -5.74
C THR A 191 3.14 14.13 -5.20
N PHE A 192 3.10 12.88 -5.62
CA PHE A 192 4.21 11.94 -5.47
C PHE A 192 4.68 11.47 -6.86
N LEU A 193 5.92 11.02 -6.94
CA LEU A 193 6.55 10.52 -8.16
C LEU A 193 6.68 9.00 -8.07
N VAL A 194 6.32 8.31 -9.15
CA VAL A 194 6.72 6.92 -9.37
C VAL A 194 8.02 6.94 -10.16
N VAL A 195 9.11 6.53 -9.52
CA VAL A 195 10.44 6.47 -10.13
C VAL A 195 10.79 5.02 -10.43
N THR A 196 10.89 4.69 -11.71
CA THR A 196 11.31 3.37 -12.18
C THR A 196 12.71 3.46 -12.75
N ASN A 197 13.63 2.63 -12.25
CA ASN A 197 14.97 2.49 -12.81
C ASN A 197 15.17 1.07 -13.34
N VAL A 198 15.61 0.97 -14.59
CA VAL A 198 16.17 -0.28 -15.12
C VAL A 198 17.57 -0.43 -14.55
N GLN A 199 17.83 -1.59 -13.95
CA GLN A 199 19.12 -1.91 -13.36
C GLN A 199 19.80 -3.07 -14.09
N PHE A 200 21.12 -3.03 -14.12
CA PHE A 200 21.99 -4.12 -14.50
C PHE A 200 22.68 -4.66 -13.25
N ARG A 201 22.71 -5.98 -13.09
CA ARG A 201 23.46 -6.64 -12.01
C ARG A 201 24.85 -6.99 -12.52
N ARG A 202 25.88 -6.35 -11.95
CA ARG A 202 27.30 -6.58 -12.25
C ARG A 202 27.75 -7.96 -11.80
N THR A 203 28.92 -8.39 -12.26
CA THR A 203 29.52 -9.68 -11.86
C THR A 203 29.84 -9.76 -10.36
N ASP A 204 30.10 -8.62 -9.71
CA ASP A 204 30.30 -8.50 -8.26
C ASP A 204 28.98 -8.57 -7.45
N GLY A 205 27.84 -8.65 -8.14
CA GLY A 205 26.51 -8.71 -7.54
C GLY A 205 25.87 -7.35 -7.24
N THR A 206 26.56 -6.23 -7.46
CA THR A 206 26.02 -4.87 -7.30
C THR A 206 25.08 -4.50 -8.44
N TYR A 207 24.19 -3.54 -8.20
CA TYR A 207 23.24 -3.05 -9.20
C TYR A 207 23.63 -1.66 -9.68
N LEU A 208 23.54 -1.45 -10.98
CA LEU A 208 23.75 -0.16 -11.60
C LEU A 208 22.53 0.29 -12.39
N ALA A 209 22.13 1.55 -12.26
CA ALA A 209 21.05 2.12 -13.05
C ALA A 209 21.49 2.34 -14.51
N LEU A 210 20.68 1.89 -15.46
CA LEU A 210 20.88 2.09 -16.90
C LEU A 210 19.97 3.20 -17.45
N ALA A 211 18.71 3.19 -17.02
CA ALA A 211 17.70 4.14 -17.47
C ALA A 211 16.73 4.43 -16.33
N GLN A 212 16.20 5.64 -16.30
CA GLN A 212 15.26 6.11 -15.29
C GLN A 212 14.05 6.76 -15.95
N LYS A 213 12.86 6.53 -15.40
CA LYS A 213 11.65 7.27 -15.72
C LYS A 213 10.97 7.69 -14.43
N ALA A 214 10.63 8.97 -14.31
CA ALA A 214 9.83 9.51 -13.21
C ALA A 214 8.50 10.04 -13.75
N GLU A 215 7.39 9.71 -13.11
CA GLU A 215 6.06 10.17 -13.51
C GLU A 215 5.26 10.68 -12.29
N PRO A 216 4.69 11.89 -12.35
CA PRO A 216 3.98 12.47 -11.23
C PRO A 216 2.52 12.02 -11.15
N TYR A 217 2.05 11.78 -9.92
CA TYR A 217 0.67 11.44 -9.60
C TYR A 217 0.14 12.37 -8.52
N THR A 218 -1.11 12.80 -8.67
CA THR A 218 -1.71 13.82 -7.81
C THR A 218 -2.84 13.24 -6.97
N VAL A 219 -2.81 13.51 -5.67
CA VAL A 219 -3.84 13.10 -4.70
C VAL A 219 -4.38 14.32 -3.96
N LYS A 220 -5.67 14.27 -3.62
CA LYS A 220 -6.33 15.28 -2.81
C LYS A 220 -6.34 14.82 -1.37
N VAL A 221 -5.66 15.58 -0.51
CA VAL A 221 -5.57 15.27 0.91
C VAL A 221 -6.44 16.21 1.72
N GLY A 222 -7.37 15.64 2.47
CA GLY A 222 -8.21 16.36 3.43
C GLY A 222 -7.79 16.12 4.87
N VAL A 223 -8.23 17.00 5.77
CA VAL A 223 -8.23 16.72 7.21
C VAL A 223 -9.47 15.93 7.59
N GLY A 224 -9.27 14.73 8.17
CA GLY A 224 -10.35 13.86 8.62
C GLY A 224 -11.19 14.55 9.69
N ILE A 225 -12.49 14.24 9.76
CA ILE A 225 -13.44 14.92 10.66
C ILE A 225 -12.96 14.88 12.12
N PHE A 226 -12.42 13.74 12.57
CA PHE A 226 -11.87 13.58 13.92
C PHE A 226 -10.65 14.46 14.17
N SER A 227 -9.78 14.65 13.19
CA SER A 227 -8.62 15.54 13.31
C SER A 227 -9.09 17.00 13.48
N ARG A 228 -10.11 17.42 12.72
CA ARG A 228 -10.71 18.76 12.87
C ARG A 228 -11.31 18.95 14.27
N ILE A 229 -12.04 17.94 14.75
CA ILE A 229 -12.62 17.96 16.10
C ILE A 229 -11.52 18.04 17.15
N ARG A 230 -10.46 17.23 17.04
CA ARG A 230 -9.35 17.24 18.00
C ARG A 230 -8.63 18.58 18.01
N VAL A 231 -8.29 19.13 16.85
CA VAL A 231 -7.65 20.46 16.74
C VAL A 231 -8.58 21.54 17.30
N ALA A 232 -9.88 21.48 17.03
CA ALA A 232 -10.86 22.41 17.60
C ALA A 232 -10.97 22.26 19.13
N LEU A 233 -10.98 21.04 19.67
CA LEU A 233 -10.99 20.79 21.12
C LEU A 233 -9.69 21.26 21.77
N ASP A 234 -8.53 21.04 21.16
CA ASP A 234 -7.24 21.44 21.71
C ASP A 234 -7.11 22.97 21.76
N ALA A 235 -7.62 23.68 20.74
CA ALA A 235 -7.70 25.13 20.70
C ALA A 235 -8.84 25.71 21.56
N ALA A 236 -9.78 24.89 22.04
CA ALA A 236 -10.93 25.37 22.79
C ALA A 236 -10.54 25.89 24.19
N PRO A 237 -11.24 26.94 24.69
CA PRO A 237 -11.12 27.38 26.08
C PRO A 237 -11.35 26.24 27.08
N ALA A 238 -10.70 26.32 28.24
CA ALA A 238 -10.74 25.28 29.27
C ALA A 238 -12.17 24.87 29.70
N TRP A 239 -13.13 25.79 29.67
CA TRP A 239 -14.52 25.52 30.04
C TRP A 239 -15.24 24.60 29.02
N ILE A 240 -14.92 24.70 27.72
CA ILE A 240 -15.48 23.80 26.69
C ILE A 240 -14.91 22.39 26.89
N LYS A 241 -13.60 22.29 27.16
CA LYS A 241 -12.94 21.00 27.47
C LYS A 241 -13.62 20.32 28.67
N ALA A 242 -13.90 21.08 29.73
CA ALA A 242 -14.62 20.59 30.90
C ALA A 242 -16.04 20.11 30.55
N LEU A 243 -16.80 20.87 29.76
CA LEU A 243 -18.13 20.46 29.29
C LEU A 243 -18.09 19.18 28.44
N THR A 244 -17.14 19.07 27.50
CA THR A 244 -17.00 17.86 26.68
C THR A 244 -16.64 16.64 27.53
N ALA A 245 -15.78 16.79 28.54
CA ALA A 245 -15.45 15.71 29.47
C ALA A 245 -16.68 15.25 30.28
N ILE A 246 -17.52 16.20 30.74
CA ILE A 246 -18.77 15.89 31.43
C ILE A 246 -19.73 15.14 30.51
N LEU A 247 -19.88 15.57 29.26
CA LEU A 247 -20.75 14.91 28.27
C LEU A 247 -20.28 13.49 27.96
N VAL A 248 -18.97 13.26 27.76
CA VAL A 248 -18.41 11.92 27.53
C VAL A 248 -18.60 11.02 28.76
N ALA A 249 -18.44 11.55 29.97
CA ALA A 249 -18.71 10.79 31.19
C ALA A 249 -20.21 10.43 31.31
N LEU A 250 -21.11 11.35 30.98
CA LEU A 250 -22.55 11.11 30.99
C LEU A 250 -22.98 10.07 29.94
N THR A 251 -22.45 10.12 28.72
CA THR A 251 -22.77 9.11 27.69
C THR A 251 -22.27 7.72 28.10
N GLY A 252 -21.08 7.64 28.73
CA GLY A 252 -20.58 6.40 29.33
C GLY A 252 -21.50 5.86 30.44
N LEU A 253 -21.98 6.74 31.33
CA LEU A 253 -22.91 6.36 32.40
C LEU A 253 -24.24 5.84 31.85
N VAL A 254 -24.79 6.51 30.83
CA VAL A 254 -26.04 6.10 30.17
C VAL A 254 -25.86 4.75 29.47
N GLY A 255 -24.75 4.53 28.76
CA GLY A 255 -24.42 3.24 28.16
C GLY A 255 -24.33 2.10 29.18
N ALA A 256 -23.63 2.34 30.29
CA ALA A 256 -23.51 1.37 31.39
C ALA A 256 -24.88 1.04 32.01
N TRP A 257 -25.75 2.03 32.20
CA TRP A 257 -27.11 1.83 32.70
C TRP A 257 -27.95 0.94 31.77
N PHE A 258 -27.89 1.17 30.46
CA PHE A 258 -28.61 0.33 29.49
C PHE A 258 -28.05 -1.10 29.43
N ALA A 259 -26.73 -1.28 29.52
CA ALA A 259 -26.11 -2.61 29.60
C ALA A 259 -26.55 -3.37 30.84
N LEU A 260 -26.54 -2.72 32.02
CA LEU A 260 -27.01 -3.30 33.27
C LEU A 260 -28.50 -3.71 33.18
N ARG A 261 -29.34 -2.84 32.61
CA ARG A 261 -30.77 -3.11 32.40
C ARG A 261 -31.01 -4.31 31.47
N LYS A 262 -30.20 -4.46 30.41
CA LYS A 262 -30.28 -5.60 29.48
C LYS A 262 -29.94 -6.93 30.18
N VAL A 263 -28.89 -6.94 31.01
CA VAL A 263 -28.50 -8.13 31.80
C VAL A 263 -29.60 -8.54 32.79
N ILE A 264 -30.18 -7.58 33.51
CA ILE A 264 -31.27 -7.86 34.45
C ILE A 264 -32.49 -8.43 33.72
N ARG A 265 -32.84 -7.89 32.54
CA ARG A 265 -33.99 -8.36 31.76
C ARG A 265 -33.79 -9.79 31.21
N ASN A 266 -32.58 -10.16 30.81
CA ASN A 266 -32.30 -11.48 30.22
C ASN A 266 -32.18 -12.62 31.25
N ARG A 267 -32.01 -12.32 32.55
CA ARG A 267 -31.99 -13.35 33.61
C ARG A 267 -33.36 -13.97 33.91
N GLY A 268 -34.45 -13.40 33.39
CA GLY A 268 -35.80 -13.92 33.55
C GLY A 268 -36.30 -14.81 32.40
N ALA A 269 -35.52 -15.00 31.34
CA ALA A 269 -35.89 -15.90 30.26
C ALA A 269 -35.62 -17.35 30.72
N PRO A 270 -36.64 -18.21 30.84
CA PRO A 270 -36.42 -19.62 31.11
C PRO A 270 -35.56 -20.21 29.98
N PRO A 271 -34.65 -21.17 30.28
CA PRO A 271 -33.85 -21.81 29.25
C PRO A 271 -34.81 -22.36 28.20
N SER A 272 -34.66 -21.91 26.95
CA SER A 272 -35.38 -22.47 25.82
C SER A 272 -35.08 -23.96 25.80
N SER A 273 -36.12 -24.76 25.99
CA SER A 273 -36.06 -26.22 25.95
C SER A 273 -35.29 -26.63 24.69
N PRO A 274 -34.33 -27.56 24.78
CA PRO A 274 -33.69 -28.09 23.59
C PRO A 274 -34.77 -28.69 22.69
N ASP A 275 -34.86 -28.20 21.45
CA ASP A 275 -35.68 -28.81 20.42
C ASP A 275 -35.15 -30.22 20.17
N ASP A 276 -35.82 -31.21 20.76
CA ASP A 276 -35.71 -32.62 20.40
C ASP A 276 -36.29 -32.82 18.99
N SER A 277 -35.57 -32.34 17.98
CA SER A 277 -35.81 -32.69 16.58
C SER A 277 -34.93 -33.87 16.21
N VAL A 278 -35.27 -35.04 16.77
CA VAL A 278 -34.90 -36.33 16.19
C VAL A 278 -35.85 -36.56 15.01
N GLY A 279 -35.34 -36.44 13.80
CA GLY A 279 -36.05 -36.76 12.56
C GLY A 279 -35.10 -37.45 11.59
N ASP A 280 -35.45 -38.69 11.26
CA ASP A 280 -34.82 -39.64 10.34
C ASP A 280 -34.49 -39.10 8.94
#